data_AF-A0A965KKY5-F1
#
_entry.id   AF-A0A965KKY5-F1
#
_cell.length_a   1.000
_cell.length_b   1.000
_cell.length_c   1.000
_cell.angle_alpha   90.00
_cell.angle_beta   90.00
_cell.angle_gamma   90.00
#
_symmetry.space_group_name_H-M   'P 1'
#
loop_
_entity.id
_entity.type
_entity.pdbx_description
1 polymer ?
#
loop_
_entity_poly.entity_id
_entity_poly.type
_entity_poly.pdbx_seq_one_letter_code
_entity_poly.pdbx_strand_id
1 'polypeptide(L)' 'NEIAEELGDHLDTRVKIEGSAGKGKIVIEYSGGEDLQRIIKEIKR' A
#
# COMPACT_ATOMS: atom_id res chain seq x y z
N ASN A 1 -2.41 5.37 11.81
CA ASN A 1 -1.06 5.89 11.44
C ASN A 1 -1.32 6.61 10.16
N GLU A 2 -1.31 7.94 10.20
CA GLU A 2 -1.91 8.81 9.17
C GLU A 2 -1.42 8.47 7.75
N ILE A 3 -0.14 8.15 7.59
CA ILE A 3 0.45 7.77 6.29
C ILE A 3 -0.09 6.44 5.75
N ALA A 4 -0.39 5.47 6.63
CA ALA A 4 -0.95 4.20 6.21
C ALA A 4 -2.42 4.33 5.78
N GLU A 5 -3.15 5.24 6.42
CA GLU A 5 -4.55 5.56 6.07
C GLU A 5 -4.59 6.32 4.75
N GLU A 6 -3.78 7.36 4.58
CA GLU A 6 -3.69 8.12 3.32
C GLU A 6 -3.29 7.23 2.14
N LEU A 7 -2.27 6.37 2.30
CA LEU A 7 -1.86 5.46 1.25
C LEU A 7 -2.92 4.37 0.98
N GLY A 8 -3.64 3.94 2.01
CA GLY A 8 -4.75 3.01 1.87
C GLY A 8 -5.92 3.60 1.08
N ASP A 9 -6.29 4.84 1.39
CA ASP A 9 -7.34 5.57 0.68
C ASP A 9 -6.95 5.85 -0.77
N HIS A 10 -5.70 6.24 -1.02
CA HIS A 10 -5.20 6.48 -2.38
C HIS A 10 -5.20 5.21 -3.24
N LEU A 11 -4.78 4.08 -2.66
CA LEU A 11 -4.72 2.80 -3.36
C LEU A 11 -6.03 2.02 -3.32
N ASP A 12 -7.05 2.51 -2.61
CA ASP A 12 -8.32 1.82 -2.35
C ASP A 12 -8.08 0.38 -1.87
N THR A 13 -7.20 0.22 -0.87
CA THR A 13 -6.89 -1.06 -0.25
C THR A 13 -6.30 -0.89 1.15
N ARG A 14 -6.20 -1.97 1.93
CA ARG A 14 -5.59 -1.92 3.25
C ARG A 14 -4.07 -1.86 3.15
N VAL A 15 -3.50 -0.88 3.86
CA VAL A 15 -2.06 -0.67 3.98
C VAL A 15 -1.63 -0.78 5.44
N LYS A 16 -0.50 -1.43 5.68
CA LYS A 16 0.20 -1.45 6.98
C LYS A 16 1.64 -0.98 6.77
N ILE A 17 2.12 -0.15 7.70
CA ILE A 17 3.50 0.34 7.70
C ILE A 17 4.17 -0.16 8.97
N GLU A 18 5.23 -0.95 8.79
CA GLU A 18 6.08 -1.47 9.85
C GLU A 18 7.45 -0.79 9.73
N GLY A 19 8.01 -0.30 10.83
CA GLY A 19 9.31 0.38 10.81
C GLY A 19 10.18 0.01 12.00
N SER A 20 11.49 -0.11 11.78
CA SER A 20 12.52 -0.21 12.80
C SER A 20 13.69 0.73 12.48
N ALA A 21 14.66 0.86 13.38
CA ALA A 21 15.80 1.76 13.21
C ALA A 21 16.59 1.43 11.93
N GLY A 22 16.30 2.18 10.85
CA GLY A 22 16.97 2.08 9.56
C GLY A 22 16.24 1.31 8.45
N LYS A 23 15.08 0.67 8.72
CA LYS A 23 14.30 -0.03 7.70
C LYS A 23 12.80 0.14 7.90
N GLY A 24 12.09 0.43 6.82
CA GLY A 24 10.64 0.42 6.75
C GLY A 24 10.14 -0.68 5.82
N LYS A 25 8.96 -1.22 6.12
CA LYS A 25 8.23 -2.19 5.29
C LYS A 25 6.79 -1.72 5.17
N ILE A 26 6.32 -1.64 3.93
CA ILE A 26 4.92 -1.36 3.60
C ILE A 26 4.29 -2.67 3.12
N VAL A 27 3.16 -3.03 3.71
CA VAL A 27 2.35 -4.18 3.30
C VAL A 27 1.05 -3.64 2.70
N ILE A 28 0.81 -3.98 1.44
CA ILE A 28 -0.39 -3.61 0.69
C ILE A 28 -1.18 -4.89 0.43
N GLU A 29 -2.38 -5.00 0.98
CA GLU A 29 -3.27 -6.15 0.73
C GLU A 29 -3.89 -6.02 -0.67
N TYR A 30 -4.21 -7.14 -1.34
CA TYR A 30 -4.93 -7.14 -2.61
C TYR A 30 -5.85 -8.36 -2.69
N SER A 31 -6.96 -8.22 -3.41
CA SER A 31 -8.04 -9.21 -3.47
C SER A 31 -7.90 -10.22 -4.63
N GLY A 32 -7.06 -9.92 -5.62
CA GLY A 32 -6.81 -10.78 -6.78
C GLY A 32 -5.85 -10.16 -7.80
N GLY A 33 -5.64 -10.85 -8.93
CA GLY A 33 -4.67 -10.42 -9.95
C GLY A 33 -5.00 -9.06 -10.58
N GLU A 34 -6.27 -8.81 -10.88
CA GLU A 34 -6.74 -7.53 -11.46
C GLU A 34 -6.51 -6.36 -10.52
N ASP A 35 -6.82 -6.55 -9.23
CA ASP A 35 -6.61 -5.56 -8.18
C ASP A 35 -5.13 -5.21 -8.02
N LEU A 36 -4.25 -6.22 -8.04
CA LEU A 36 -2.81 -6.01 -8.03
C LEU A 36 -2.34 -5.19 -9.24
N GLN A 37 -2.86 -5.47 -10.45
CA GLN A 37 -2.51 -4.68 -11.64
C GLN A 37 -2.95 -3.22 -11.52
N ARG A 38 -4.14 -2.96 -10.98
CA ARG A 38 -4.63 -1.60 -10.69
C ARG A 38 -3.69 -0.88 -9.71
N ILE A 39 -3.31 -1.51 -8.60
CA ILE A 39 -2.39 -0.94 -7.61
C ILE A 39 -1.03 -0.62 -8.25
N ILE A 40 -0.47 -1.54 -9.03
CA ILE A 40 0.81 -1.33 -9.73
C ILE A 40 0.72 -0.14 -10.70
N LYS A 41 -0.42 0.01 -11.40
CA LYS A 41 -0.63 1.13 -12.30
C LYS A 41 -0.59 2.46 -11.56
N GLU A 42 -1.25 2.57 -10.41
CA GLU A 42 -1.22 3.80 -9.59
C GLU A 42 0.18 4.12 -9.06
N ILE A 43 0.95 3.12 -8.58
CA ILE A 43 2.33 3.32 -8.10
C ILE A 43 3.29 3.79 -9.21
N LYS A 44 3.03 3.40 -10.45
CA LYS A 44 3.89 3.71 -11.61
C LYS A 44 3.60 5.06 -12.27
N ARG A 45 2.52 5.75 -11.88
CA ARG A 45 2.20 7.08 -12.42
C ARG A 45 3.24 8.11 -11.99
#